data_AF-A0A023WWG8-F1
#
_entry.id   AF-A0A023WWG8-F1
#
_cell.length_a   1.000
_cell.length_b   1.000
_cell.length_c   1.000
_cell.angle_alpha   90.00
_cell.angle_beta   90.00
_cell.angle_gamma   90.00
#
_symmetry.space_group_name_H-M   'P 1'
#
loop_
_entity.id
_entity.type
_entity.pdbx_description
1 polymer ?
#
loop_
_entity_poly.entity_id
_entity_poly.type
_entity_poly.pdbx_seq_one_letter_code
_entity_poly.pdbx_strand_id
1 'polypeptide(L)'
;MPLLLRAERPEWAERLRACLQGSHCTERLVVASDWESVREQLESPCLLLATPQCRPAPGRYPWPLILLLDEEPAQMPEGAVDWLVADQLSPEVLRRCLRYVRERCNLQGTLRKLAEQDPHTGIVNRQGFQTLLRDALAEHQEQGLVLGYLDLDNFRHVNDALGHQAGDRLILQVVARLKAQLEVGDMLARLGGDEFALLLDTRNEPERAEEVADRIVEALAEPYWVEGESLMLGCSLGLARVSEGIKADPLLWHAQIAMRQAKARQGCTWCFYDEQVSRSARSLADQEGELRRALRRGELELHYQPRLCLDSGRIVGLEALVRWLHPERGLLGPDAFIPMAEESGLIVPLGYWVIARALRDLQSLHEGGADSLHMAINLSFRQFQDSQLLPTLNRLIEERDIDPHWLEFELTETAVMRRSEQVQSAMHALGELGVRFSLDDFGTGFSSFVHLSSLPITLLKIDKSFVAGMVVRPEKLQLVQAMVGLAHNLGLEVVAEGVESTEQLELLRQFGTQQVQGYLVSQPLPLAELVSFMSAERLAAGVAH
;
A
#
# COMPACT_ATOMS: atom_id res chain seq x y z
N MET A 1 28.07 -2.99 -40.75
CA MET A 1 28.59 -4.19 -40.05
C MET A 1 29.64 -4.81 -40.96
N PRO A 2 30.85 -5.13 -40.48
CA PRO A 2 31.83 -5.86 -41.28
C PRO A 2 31.33 -7.29 -41.56
N LEU A 3 31.74 -7.82 -42.71
CA LEU A 3 31.44 -9.17 -43.16
C LEU A 3 32.64 -10.06 -42.84
N LEU A 4 32.44 -11.11 -42.05
CA LEU A 4 33.49 -12.06 -41.70
C LEU A 4 33.28 -13.37 -42.46
N LEU A 5 34.19 -13.68 -43.35
CA LEU A 5 34.12 -14.84 -44.25
C LEU A 5 35.06 -15.95 -43.81
N ARG A 6 34.55 -17.18 -43.73
CA ARG A 6 35.34 -18.41 -43.68
C ARG A 6 34.84 -19.41 -44.72
N ALA A 7 35.67 -19.74 -45.70
CA ALA A 7 35.33 -20.68 -46.76
C ALA A 7 36.54 -21.58 -47.04
N GLU A 8 36.29 -22.84 -47.41
CA GLU A 8 37.35 -23.78 -47.80
C GLU A 8 38.01 -23.38 -49.13
N ARG A 9 37.22 -22.81 -50.05
CA ARG A 9 37.68 -22.39 -51.38
C ARG A 9 37.95 -20.89 -51.42
N PRO A 10 39.12 -20.44 -51.93
CA PRO A 10 39.44 -19.02 -52.05
C PRO A 10 38.51 -18.28 -53.03
N GLU A 11 37.89 -19.00 -53.97
CA GLU A 11 36.96 -18.46 -54.97
C GLU A 11 35.79 -17.68 -54.34
N TRP A 12 35.29 -18.11 -53.18
CA TRP A 12 34.20 -17.41 -52.49
C TRP A 12 34.61 -16.00 -52.06
N ALA A 13 35.86 -15.82 -51.60
CA ALA A 13 36.37 -14.51 -51.21
C ALA A 13 36.51 -13.59 -52.43
N GLU A 14 36.95 -14.13 -53.57
CA GLU A 14 37.08 -13.36 -54.82
C GLU A 14 35.72 -12.95 -55.38
N ARG A 15 34.77 -13.89 -55.46
CA ARG A 15 33.41 -13.61 -55.94
C ARG A 15 32.68 -12.59 -55.07
N LEU A 16 32.79 -12.70 -53.74
CA LEU A 16 32.19 -11.74 -52.81
C LEU A 16 32.85 -10.35 -52.90
N ARG A 17 34.17 -10.27 -53.05
CA ARG A 17 34.86 -8.98 -53.27
C ARG A 17 34.42 -8.31 -54.57
N ALA A 18 34.31 -9.07 -55.66
CA ALA A 18 33.82 -8.56 -56.94
C ALA A 18 32.38 -8.04 -56.84
N CYS A 19 31.51 -8.78 -56.14
CA CYS A 19 30.14 -8.34 -55.91
C CYS A 19 30.07 -7.07 -55.05
N LEU A 20 30.87 -6.97 -53.98
CA LEU A 20 30.91 -5.79 -53.11
C LEU A 20 31.39 -4.53 -53.85
N GLN A 21 32.39 -4.67 -54.73
CA GLN A 21 32.89 -3.58 -55.58
C GLN A 21 31.82 -3.09 -56.58
N GLY A 22 31.05 -3.99 -57.17
CA GLY A 22 29.95 -3.65 -58.09
C GLY A 22 28.70 -3.10 -57.39
N SER A 23 28.57 -3.28 -56.07
CA SER A 23 27.33 -3.00 -55.33
C SER A 23 27.24 -1.60 -54.70
N HIS A 24 28.23 -0.71 -54.84
CA HIS A 24 28.33 0.49 -53.98
C HIS A 24 28.16 0.18 -52.47
N CYS A 25 28.46 -1.05 -52.05
CA CYS A 25 28.39 -1.45 -50.64
C CYS A 25 29.64 -0.95 -49.92
N THR A 26 29.45 -0.31 -48.76
CA THR A 26 30.54 0.21 -47.91
C THR A 26 31.05 -0.83 -46.89
N GLU A 27 30.59 -2.07 -47.00
CA GLU A 27 30.86 -3.14 -46.04
C GLU A 27 32.26 -3.75 -46.27
N ARG A 28 33.07 -3.78 -45.22
CA ARG A 28 34.42 -4.37 -45.26
C ARG A 28 34.33 -5.89 -45.12
N LEU A 29 34.87 -6.62 -46.10
CA LEU A 29 35.03 -8.08 -46.03
C LEU A 29 36.37 -8.45 -45.39
N VAL A 30 36.31 -9.21 -44.31
CA VAL A 30 37.46 -9.79 -43.61
C VAL A 30 37.42 -11.30 -43.82
N VAL A 31 38.53 -11.89 -44.28
CA VAL A 31 38.64 -13.34 -44.49
C VAL A 31 39.41 -13.94 -43.32
N ALA A 32 38.78 -14.87 -42.61
CA ALA A 32 39.32 -15.53 -41.43
C ALA A 32 39.98 -16.86 -41.80
N SER A 33 41.17 -17.15 -41.26
CA SER A 33 41.80 -18.48 -41.34
C SER A 33 41.11 -19.47 -40.40
N ASP A 34 40.72 -19.02 -39.22
CA ASP A 34 39.89 -19.75 -38.26
C ASP A 34 38.98 -18.76 -37.52
N TRP A 35 37.94 -19.24 -36.84
CA TRP A 35 37.03 -18.34 -36.10
C TRP A 35 37.63 -17.82 -34.77
N GLU A 36 38.70 -18.44 -34.26
CA GLU A 36 39.29 -18.14 -32.94
C GLU A 36 40.24 -16.93 -33.01
N SER A 37 41.11 -16.88 -34.01
CA SER A 37 42.05 -15.80 -34.33
C SER A 37 41.39 -14.44 -34.56
N VAL A 38 40.13 -14.43 -34.98
CA VAL A 38 39.40 -13.18 -35.24
C VAL A 38 38.59 -12.73 -34.02
N ARG A 39 38.33 -13.62 -33.05
CA ARG A 39 37.54 -13.28 -31.86
C ARG A 39 38.19 -12.16 -31.03
N GLU A 40 39.52 -12.14 -30.95
CA GLU A 40 40.28 -11.12 -30.20
C GLU A 40 40.36 -9.76 -30.91
N GLN A 41 40.03 -9.70 -32.21
CA GLN A 41 40.19 -8.51 -33.05
C GLN A 41 38.87 -7.76 -33.31
N LEU A 42 37.75 -8.24 -32.75
CA LEU A 42 36.41 -7.74 -33.06
C LEU A 42 35.75 -7.02 -31.88
N GLU A 43 35.74 -5.69 -31.94
CA GLU A 43 35.07 -4.80 -30.97
C GLU A 43 33.60 -4.48 -31.36
N SER A 44 33.08 -5.04 -32.46
CA SER A 44 31.78 -4.65 -33.04
C SER A 44 30.97 -5.84 -33.56
N PRO A 45 29.62 -5.76 -33.60
CA PRO A 45 28.76 -6.81 -34.14
C PRO A 45 29.00 -7.02 -35.64
N CYS A 46 29.22 -8.29 -36.01
CA CYS A 46 29.61 -8.71 -37.36
C CYS A 46 28.54 -9.58 -38.02
N LEU A 47 28.67 -9.77 -39.33
CA LEU A 47 27.88 -10.72 -40.12
C LEU A 47 28.79 -11.88 -40.53
N LEU A 48 28.40 -13.11 -40.21
CA LEU A 48 29.20 -14.30 -40.52
C LEU A 48 28.80 -14.85 -41.89
N LEU A 49 29.78 -15.16 -42.73
CA LEU A 49 29.61 -15.89 -43.99
C LEU A 49 30.45 -17.16 -43.92
N ALA A 50 29.82 -18.33 -44.12
CA ALA A 50 30.52 -19.61 -44.04
C ALA A 50 30.07 -20.64 -45.06
N THR A 51 30.99 -21.46 -45.56
CA THR A 51 30.61 -22.73 -46.22
C THR A 51 30.17 -23.76 -45.17
N PRO A 52 29.42 -24.83 -45.56
CA PRO A 52 28.90 -25.81 -44.60
C PRO A 52 29.94 -26.47 -43.69
N GLN A 53 31.15 -26.75 -44.19
CA GLN A 53 32.22 -27.35 -43.39
C GLN A 53 32.90 -26.33 -42.45
N CYS A 54 32.78 -25.04 -42.75
CA CYS A 54 33.39 -23.95 -42.01
C CYS A 54 32.43 -23.32 -40.98
N ARG A 55 31.29 -23.94 -40.69
CA ARG A 55 30.31 -23.40 -39.73
C ARG A 55 30.94 -23.24 -38.34
N PRO A 56 30.65 -22.14 -37.63
CA PRO A 56 31.01 -22.04 -36.22
C PRO A 56 30.22 -23.08 -35.40
N ALA A 57 30.79 -23.51 -34.27
CA ALA A 57 30.06 -24.36 -33.32
C ALA A 57 28.79 -23.63 -32.83
N PRO A 58 27.65 -24.35 -32.70
CA PRO A 58 26.39 -23.75 -32.25
C PRO A 58 26.57 -22.99 -30.92
N GLY A 59 26.04 -21.77 -30.83
CA GLY A 59 26.08 -20.93 -29.63
C GLY A 59 27.42 -20.25 -29.34
N ARG A 60 28.49 -20.53 -30.12
CA ARG A 60 29.82 -19.95 -29.87
C ARG A 60 29.95 -18.48 -30.32
N TYR A 61 29.15 -18.06 -31.30
CA TYR A 61 29.12 -16.69 -31.81
C TYR A 61 27.67 -16.19 -31.88
N PRO A 62 27.34 -15.04 -31.27
CA PRO A 62 25.97 -14.53 -31.21
C PRO A 62 25.54 -13.75 -32.47
N TRP A 63 26.28 -13.90 -33.57
CA TRP A 63 26.12 -13.10 -34.78
C TRP A 63 25.36 -13.86 -35.88
N PRO A 64 24.59 -13.16 -36.73
CA PRO A 64 23.84 -13.77 -37.81
C PRO A 64 24.76 -14.45 -38.83
N LEU A 65 24.42 -15.69 -39.20
CA LEU A 65 25.15 -16.52 -40.16
C LEU A 65 24.44 -16.57 -41.52
N ILE A 66 25.17 -16.27 -42.59
CA ILE A 66 24.79 -16.51 -43.98
C ILE A 66 25.60 -17.69 -44.49
N LEU A 67 24.93 -18.71 -45.03
CA LEU A 67 25.61 -19.86 -45.60
C LEU A 67 25.92 -19.70 -47.08
N LEU A 68 27.11 -20.12 -47.47
CA LEU A 68 27.59 -20.12 -48.85
C LEU A 68 27.49 -21.54 -49.40
N LEU A 69 26.64 -21.75 -50.40
CA LEU A 69 26.30 -23.06 -50.95
C LEU A 69 26.64 -23.15 -52.43
N ASP A 70 27.02 -24.35 -52.88
CA ASP A 70 27.28 -24.60 -54.30
C ASP A 70 25.95 -24.80 -55.07
N GLU A 71 24.92 -25.35 -54.42
CA GLU A 71 23.60 -25.60 -55.01
C GLU A 71 22.46 -25.02 -54.14
N GLU A 72 21.31 -24.75 -54.77
CA GLU A 72 20.11 -24.26 -54.08
C GLU A 72 19.56 -25.33 -53.13
N PRO A 73 19.42 -25.05 -51.83
CA PRO A 73 18.91 -26.03 -50.88
C PRO A 73 17.39 -26.18 -51.01
N ALA A 74 16.88 -27.40 -50.85
CA ALA A 74 15.43 -27.68 -50.90
C ALA A 74 14.66 -27.07 -49.70
N GLN A 75 15.36 -26.77 -48.60
CA GLN A 75 14.81 -26.18 -47.38
C GLN A 75 15.82 -25.19 -46.79
N MET A 76 15.32 -24.25 -45.99
CA MET A 76 16.17 -23.28 -45.29
C MET A 76 17.21 -24.01 -44.42
N PRO A 77 18.52 -23.75 -44.62
CA PRO A 77 19.56 -24.41 -43.84
C PRO A 77 19.47 -24.12 -42.34
N GLU A 78 19.58 -25.17 -41.54
CA GLU A 78 19.52 -25.06 -40.07
C GLU A 78 20.65 -24.18 -39.52
N GLY A 79 20.29 -23.25 -38.62
CA GLY A 79 21.23 -22.33 -37.95
C GLY A 79 21.70 -21.14 -38.79
N ALA A 80 21.27 -21.03 -40.06
CA ALA A 80 21.54 -19.87 -40.90
C ALA A 80 20.34 -18.91 -40.92
N VAL A 81 20.64 -17.61 -41.05
CA VAL A 81 19.63 -16.56 -41.22
C VAL A 81 19.19 -16.46 -42.68
N ASP A 82 20.12 -16.71 -43.60
CA ASP A 82 19.93 -16.72 -45.06
C ASP A 82 21.05 -17.53 -45.74
N TRP A 83 20.97 -17.74 -47.05
CA TRP A 83 22.01 -18.40 -47.84
C TRP A 83 22.30 -17.69 -49.18
N LEU A 84 23.48 -17.97 -49.75
CA LEU A 84 23.91 -17.50 -51.06
C LEU A 84 24.41 -18.70 -51.87
N VAL A 85 23.99 -18.80 -53.13
CA VAL A 85 24.42 -19.87 -54.06
C VAL A 85 25.48 -19.34 -55.03
N ALA A 86 26.56 -20.10 -55.21
CA ALA A 86 27.74 -19.68 -55.96
C ALA A 86 27.42 -19.23 -57.40
N ASP A 87 26.53 -19.96 -58.08
CA ASP A 87 26.18 -19.74 -59.50
C ASP A 87 25.13 -18.66 -59.72
N GLN A 88 24.42 -18.26 -58.64
CA GLN A 88 23.41 -17.20 -58.67
C GLN A 88 23.91 -15.89 -58.05
N LEU A 89 25.16 -15.89 -57.55
CA LEU A 89 25.72 -14.75 -56.85
C LEU A 89 25.93 -13.58 -57.82
N SER A 90 25.21 -12.50 -57.57
CA SER A 90 25.36 -11.22 -58.28
C SER A 90 25.36 -10.07 -57.28
N PRO A 91 25.83 -8.87 -57.67
CA PRO A 91 25.75 -7.65 -56.85
C PRO A 91 24.35 -7.40 -56.27
N GLU A 92 23.31 -7.61 -57.08
CA GLU A 92 21.91 -7.39 -56.65
C GLU A 92 21.44 -8.43 -55.63
N VAL A 93 21.78 -9.70 -55.84
CA VAL A 93 21.44 -10.80 -54.92
C VAL A 93 22.13 -10.61 -53.57
N LEU A 94 23.42 -10.27 -53.57
CA LEU A 94 24.17 -9.98 -52.35
C LEU A 94 23.58 -8.78 -51.60
N ARG A 95 23.28 -7.68 -52.31
CA ARG A 95 22.65 -6.49 -51.70
C ARG A 95 21.29 -6.82 -51.07
N ARG A 96 20.46 -7.61 -51.77
CA ARG A 96 19.14 -8.04 -51.26
C ARG A 96 19.27 -8.89 -49.99
N CYS A 97 20.17 -9.87 -49.99
CA CYS A 97 20.46 -10.72 -48.84
C CYS A 97 20.94 -9.89 -47.65
N LEU A 98 21.93 -9.02 -47.84
CA LEU A 98 22.45 -8.16 -46.78
C LEU A 98 21.39 -7.21 -46.22
N ARG A 99 20.52 -6.64 -47.07
CA ARG A 99 19.39 -5.82 -46.61
C ARG A 99 18.40 -6.65 -45.79
N TYR A 100 18.01 -7.84 -46.26
CA TYR A 100 17.09 -8.73 -45.56
C TYR A 100 17.62 -9.11 -44.17
N VAL A 101 18.89 -9.53 -44.07
CA VAL A 101 19.48 -9.90 -42.78
C VAL A 101 19.57 -8.70 -41.85
N ARG A 102 19.90 -7.50 -42.35
CA ARG A 102 19.91 -6.27 -41.55
C ARG A 102 18.51 -5.91 -41.04
N GLU A 103 17.50 -5.94 -41.89
CA GLU A 103 16.11 -5.69 -41.49
C GLU A 103 15.64 -6.71 -40.44
N ARG A 104 15.97 -8.00 -40.64
CA ARG A 104 15.63 -9.06 -39.68
C ARG A 104 16.33 -8.88 -38.33
N CYS A 105 17.62 -8.55 -38.33
CA CYS A 105 18.36 -8.25 -37.10
C CYS A 105 17.82 -6.99 -36.40
N ASN A 106 17.47 -5.95 -37.15
CA ASN A 106 16.84 -4.75 -36.60
C ASN A 106 15.47 -5.07 -35.99
N LEU A 107 14.63 -5.84 -36.69
CA LEU A 107 13.33 -6.28 -36.19
C LEU A 107 13.47 -7.13 -34.92
N GLN A 108 14.39 -8.09 -34.89
CA GLN A 108 14.66 -8.89 -33.69
C GLN A 108 15.18 -8.03 -32.54
N GLY A 109 16.05 -7.06 -32.82
CA GLY A 109 16.53 -6.11 -31.82
C GLY A 109 15.41 -5.22 -31.27
N THR A 110 14.54 -4.72 -32.14
CA THR A 110 13.35 -3.94 -31.75
C THR A 110 12.36 -4.79 -30.97
N LEU A 111 12.08 -6.02 -31.39
CA LEU A 111 11.20 -6.95 -30.66
C LEU A 111 11.75 -7.26 -29.27
N ARG A 112 13.07 -7.46 -29.14
CA ARG A 112 13.71 -7.68 -27.84
C ARG A 112 13.63 -6.44 -26.95
N LYS A 113 13.89 -5.25 -27.50
CA LYS A 113 13.70 -3.98 -26.78
C LYS A 113 12.25 -3.80 -26.33
N LEU A 114 11.27 -4.08 -27.19
CA LEU A 114 9.84 -3.99 -26.85
C LEU A 114 9.42 -5.03 -25.81
N ALA A 115 10.06 -6.20 -25.78
CA ALA A 115 9.79 -7.24 -24.81
C ALA A 115 10.39 -6.93 -23.42
N GLU A 116 11.52 -6.21 -23.36
CA GLU A 116 12.30 -6.01 -22.14
C GLU A 116 12.26 -4.57 -21.60
N GLN A 117 11.73 -3.60 -22.35
CA GLN A 117 11.65 -2.18 -21.96
C GLN A 117 10.20 -1.70 -21.82
N ASP A 118 10.00 -0.73 -20.93
CA ASP A 118 8.73 -0.02 -20.79
C ASP A 118 8.64 1.01 -21.93
N PRO A 119 7.60 0.94 -22.79
CA PRO A 119 7.52 1.78 -23.99
C PRO A 119 7.35 3.26 -23.67
N HIS A 120 6.84 3.58 -22.48
CA HIS A 120 6.60 4.94 -22.05
C HIS A 120 7.88 5.60 -21.52
N THR A 121 8.61 4.90 -20.66
CA THR A 121 9.77 5.47 -19.93
C THR A 121 11.13 5.09 -20.52
N GLY A 122 11.17 4.06 -21.36
CA GLY A 122 12.40 3.53 -21.97
C GLY A 122 13.34 2.81 -21.00
N ILE A 123 12.97 2.65 -19.73
CA ILE A 123 13.69 1.80 -18.77
C ILE A 123 13.23 0.35 -18.88
N VAL A 124 13.89 -0.55 -18.15
CA VAL A 124 13.57 -1.98 -18.18
C VAL A 124 12.14 -2.19 -17.64
N ASN A 125 11.37 -3.07 -18.28
CA ASN A 125 10.02 -3.44 -17.79
C ASN A 125 10.10 -4.61 -16.80
N ARG A 126 8.97 -5.00 -16.21
CA ARG A 126 8.89 -6.14 -15.27
C ARG A 126 9.55 -7.42 -15.79
N GLN A 127 9.32 -7.80 -17.04
CA GLN A 127 9.84 -9.05 -17.61
C GLN A 127 11.36 -8.99 -17.82
N GLY A 128 11.85 -7.87 -18.34
CA GLY A 128 13.28 -7.61 -18.48
C GLY A 128 13.97 -7.62 -17.10
N PHE A 129 13.36 -6.99 -16.10
CA PHE A 129 13.91 -6.89 -14.76
C PHE A 129 14.04 -8.25 -14.08
N GLN A 130 13.03 -9.12 -14.19
CA GLN A 130 13.11 -10.49 -13.66
C GLN A 130 14.25 -11.30 -14.30
N THR A 131 14.51 -11.08 -15.58
CA THR A 131 15.61 -11.77 -16.28
C THR A 131 16.95 -11.25 -15.79
N LEU A 132 17.15 -9.93 -15.77
CA LEU A 132 18.37 -9.31 -15.27
C LEU A 132 18.64 -9.63 -13.79
N LEU A 133 17.60 -9.68 -12.95
CA LEU A 133 17.72 -10.03 -11.54
C LEU A 133 18.20 -11.47 -11.36
N ARG A 134 17.68 -12.42 -12.16
CA ARG A 134 18.16 -13.81 -12.12
C ARG A 134 19.62 -13.93 -12.55
N ASP A 135 20.00 -13.21 -13.61
CA ASP A 135 21.38 -13.19 -14.11
C ASP A 135 22.32 -12.59 -13.07
N ALA A 136 21.95 -11.45 -12.47
CA ALA A 136 22.71 -10.81 -11.40
C ALA A 136 22.87 -11.71 -10.17
N LEU A 137 21.81 -12.41 -9.74
CA LEU A 137 21.89 -13.35 -8.62
C LEU A 137 22.78 -14.57 -8.94
N ALA A 138 22.85 -14.99 -10.20
CA ALA A 138 23.72 -16.09 -10.63
C ALA A 138 25.19 -15.67 -10.75
N GLU A 139 25.45 -14.42 -11.18
CA GLU A 139 26.79 -13.88 -11.36
C GLU A 139 27.45 -13.45 -10.05
N HIS A 140 26.68 -12.88 -9.11
CA HIS A 140 27.23 -12.20 -7.93
C HIS A 140 27.37 -13.05 -6.66
N GLN A 141 27.42 -14.39 -6.77
CA GLN A 141 27.67 -15.37 -5.69
C GLN A 141 27.51 -14.83 -4.26
N GLU A 142 26.27 -14.40 -3.96
CA GLU A 142 25.72 -14.27 -2.60
C GLU A 142 26.19 -13.09 -1.73
N GLN A 143 26.91 -12.07 -2.25
CA GLN A 143 27.27 -10.89 -1.43
C GLN A 143 27.26 -9.55 -2.20
N GLY A 144 26.70 -8.52 -1.55
CA GLY A 144 26.81 -7.11 -1.98
C GLY A 144 25.80 -6.63 -3.02
N LEU A 145 24.57 -7.12 -2.99
CA LEU A 145 23.45 -6.55 -3.76
C LEU A 145 22.29 -6.21 -2.84
N VAL A 146 21.61 -5.10 -3.13
CA VAL A 146 20.37 -4.69 -2.45
C VAL A 146 19.29 -4.41 -3.50
N LEU A 147 18.12 -5.02 -3.32
CA LEU A 147 16.95 -4.79 -4.14
C LEU A 147 16.06 -3.71 -3.48
N GLY A 148 15.76 -2.65 -4.22
CA GLY A 148 14.75 -1.65 -3.87
C GLY A 148 13.43 -1.88 -4.61
N TYR A 149 12.31 -1.70 -3.91
CA TYR A 149 10.95 -1.66 -4.47
C TYR A 149 10.32 -0.33 -4.08
N LEU A 150 9.95 0.48 -5.06
CA LEU A 150 9.44 1.83 -4.87
C LEU A 150 8.01 1.94 -5.39
N ASP A 151 7.16 2.63 -4.63
CA ASP A 151 5.79 2.97 -5.00
C ASP A 151 5.57 4.48 -4.82
N LEU A 152 4.89 5.12 -5.77
CA LEU A 152 4.53 6.54 -5.68
C LEU A 152 3.21 6.70 -4.93
N ASP A 153 3.23 7.43 -3.83
CA ASP A 153 2.05 7.62 -3.00
C ASP A 153 1.03 8.55 -3.66
N ASN A 154 -0.25 8.17 -3.61
CA ASN A 154 -1.37 8.90 -4.18
C ASN A 154 -1.28 9.20 -5.70
N PHE A 155 -0.48 8.47 -6.47
CA PHE A 155 -0.37 8.67 -7.92
C PHE A 155 -1.72 8.52 -8.65
N ARG A 156 -2.60 7.63 -8.17
CA ARG A 156 -3.97 7.50 -8.68
C ARG A 156 -4.76 8.81 -8.58
N HIS A 157 -4.62 9.55 -7.47
CA HIS A 157 -5.31 10.83 -7.29
C HIS A 157 -4.85 11.87 -8.32
N VAL A 158 -3.56 11.85 -8.69
CA VAL A 158 -3.05 12.71 -9.75
C VAL A 158 -3.67 12.36 -11.11
N ASN A 159 -3.78 11.07 -11.43
CA ASN A 159 -4.46 10.64 -12.66
C ASN A 159 -5.94 11.05 -12.68
N ASP A 160 -6.63 10.93 -11.55
CA ASP A 160 -8.05 11.26 -11.44
C ASP A 160 -8.28 12.78 -11.53
N ALA A 161 -7.36 13.60 -10.99
CA ALA A 161 -7.48 15.05 -10.97
C ALA A 161 -7.01 15.74 -12.27
N LEU A 162 -5.92 15.26 -12.88
CA LEU A 162 -5.24 15.93 -14.01
C LEU A 162 -5.25 15.09 -15.30
N GLY A 163 -5.78 13.87 -15.25
CA GLY A 163 -5.84 12.96 -16.38
C GLY A 163 -4.55 12.17 -16.64
N HIS A 164 -4.68 11.09 -17.41
CA HIS A 164 -3.59 10.14 -17.66
C HIS A 164 -2.36 10.75 -18.36
N GLN A 165 -2.55 11.74 -19.25
CA GLN A 165 -1.40 12.39 -19.92
C GLN A 165 -0.51 13.16 -18.95
N ALA A 166 -1.08 13.76 -17.91
CA ALA A 166 -0.35 14.43 -16.85
C ALA A 166 0.44 13.42 -16.00
N GLY A 167 -0.20 12.31 -15.62
CA GLY A 167 0.46 11.20 -14.92
C GLY A 167 1.60 10.58 -15.72
N ASP A 168 1.44 10.45 -17.03
CA ASP A 168 2.49 9.96 -17.93
C ASP A 168 3.72 10.89 -17.94
N ARG A 169 3.53 12.21 -18.02
CA ARG A 169 4.65 13.18 -17.94
C ARG A 169 5.32 13.16 -16.57
N LEU A 170 4.53 12.99 -15.52
CA LEU A 170 5.03 12.91 -14.17
C LEU A 170 5.94 11.68 -13.98
N ILE A 171 5.54 10.53 -14.50
CA ILE A 171 6.35 9.30 -14.48
C ILE A 171 7.69 9.51 -15.20
N LEU A 172 7.73 10.26 -16.31
CA LEU A 172 8.99 10.59 -16.99
C LEU A 172 9.93 11.43 -16.11
N GLN A 173 9.38 12.37 -15.34
CA GLN A 173 10.17 13.17 -14.38
C GLN A 173 10.70 12.31 -13.23
N VAL A 174 9.86 11.42 -12.68
CA VAL A 174 10.25 10.45 -11.64
C VAL A 174 11.42 9.58 -12.13
N VAL A 175 11.32 9.04 -13.35
CA VAL A 175 12.40 8.22 -13.94
C VAL A 175 13.69 9.03 -14.12
N ALA A 176 13.59 10.29 -14.53
CA ALA A 176 14.76 11.15 -14.67
C ALA A 176 15.44 11.40 -13.30
N ARG A 177 14.66 11.68 -12.26
CA ARG A 177 15.17 11.87 -10.89
C ARG A 177 15.80 10.59 -10.34
N LEU A 178 15.15 9.44 -10.52
CA LEU A 178 15.70 8.15 -10.10
C LEU A 178 17.03 7.86 -10.81
N LYS A 179 17.11 8.05 -12.13
CA LYS A 179 18.36 7.85 -12.88
C LYS A 179 19.50 8.75 -12.41
N ALA A 180 19.21 9.96 -11.95
CA ALA A 180 20.22 10.88 -11.45
C ALA A 180 20.85 10.44 -10.12
N GLN A 181 20.16 9.58 -9.35
CA GLN A 181 20.66 9.06 -8.07
C GLN A 181 21.39 7.72 -8.20
N LEU A 182 21.44 7.13 -9.40
CA LEU A 182 22.01 5.82 -9.66
C LEU A 182 23.34 5.91 -10.40
N GLU A 183 24.25 5.01 -10.10
CA GLU A 183 25.58 4.96 -10.71
C GLU A 183 25.67 3.92 -11.84
N VAL A 184 26.80 3.91 -12.53
CA VAL A 184 27.08 2.92 -13.58
C VAL A 184 27.18 1.54 -12.95
N GLY A 185 26.23 0.67 -13.28
CA GLY A 185 26.13 -0.70 -12.75
C GLY A 185 24.83 -0.96 -12.00
N ASP A 186 24.17 0.09 -11.49
CA ASP A 186 22.85 -0.04 -10.88
C ASP A 186 21.77 -0.24 -11.96
N MET A 187 20.69 -0.94 -11.59
CA MET A 187 19.56 -1.19 -12.49
C MET A 187 18.32 -0.47 -12.03
N LEU A 188 17.56 0.07 -12.99
CA LEU A 188 16.25 0.70 -12.76
C LEU A 188 15.22 0.09 -13.71
N ALA A 189 14.09 -0.33 -13.15
CA ALA A 189 12.98 -0.88 -13.88
C ALA A 189 11.62 -0.33 -13.44
N ARG A 190 10.65 -0.34 -14.35
CA ARG A 190 9.24 -0.08 -14.05
C ARG A 190 8.51 -1.41 -14.00
N LEU A 191 7.90 -1.71 -12.86
CA LEU A 191 7.17 -2.97 -12.65
C LEU A 191 5.72 -2.90 -13.15
N GLY A 192 5.16 -1.69 -13.18
CA GLY A 192 3.83 -1.38 -13.69
C GLY A 192 3.24 -0.16 -12.97
N GLY A 193 2.41 0.63 -13.65
CA GLY A 193 1.77 1.81 -13.03
C GLY A 193 2.76 2.78 -12.41
N ASP A 194 2.66 2.95 -11.09
CA ASP A 194 3.47 3.76 -10.18
C ASP A 194 4.59 2.98 -9.46
N GLU A 195 4.80 1.71 -9.79
CA GLU A 195 5.78 0.84 -9.14
C GLU A 195 7.11 0.75 -9.92
N PHE A 196 8.22 0.88 -9.19
CA PHE A 196 9.58 0.79 -9.71
C PHE A 196 10.43 -0.21 -8.91
N ALA A 197 11.44 -0.77 -9.56
CA ALA A 197 12.45 -1.60 -8.92
C ALA A 197 13.86 -1.07 -9.20
N LEU A 198 14.71 -1.19 -8.19
CA LEU A 198 16.09 -0.73 -8.18
C LEU A 198 16.97 -1.92 -7.78
N LEU A 199 18.08 -2.16 -8.47
CA LEU A 199 19.10 -3.11 -8.02
C LEU A 199 20.40 -2.36 -7.81
N LEU A 200 20.87 -2.33 -6.57
CA LEU A 200 22.04 -1.56 -6.14
C LEU A 200 23.20 -2.50 -5.83
N ASP A 201 24.37 -2.18 -6.36
CA ASP A 201 25.62 -2.90 -6.07
C ASP A 201 26.33 -2.34 -4.83
N THR A 202 26.28 -3.08 -3.73
CA THR A 202 26.83 -2.68 -2.43
C THR A 202 28.08 -3.47 -2.04
N ARG A 203 28.73 -4.15 -2.99
CA ARG A 203 29.90 -5.02 -2.72
C ARG A 203 31.06 -4.30 -2.02
N ASN A 204 31.30 -3.04 -2.37
CA ASN A 204 32.40 -2.26 -1.82
C ASN A 204 32.00 -1.45 -0.58
N GLU A 205 30.71 -1.18 -0.41
CA GLU A 205 30.19 -0.26 0.60
C GLU A 205 28.79 -0.71 1.05
N PRO A 206 28.67 -1.39 2.20
CA PRO A 206 27.40 -1.94 2.67
C PRO A 206 26.34 -0.89 2.99
N GLU A 207 26.76 0.34 3.33
CA GLU A 207 25.91 1.48 3.72
C GLU A 207 25.39 2.27 2.50
N ARG A 208 25.92 1.98 1.29
CA ARG A 208 25.54 2.66 0.03
C ARG A 208 24.04 2.59 -0.25
N ALA A 209 23.38 1.50 0.16
CA ALA A 209 21.95 1.33 -0.11
C ALA A 209 21.11 2.34 0.69
N GLU A 210 21.43 2.53 1.97
CA GLU A 210 20.79 3.51 2.83
C GLU A 210 21.00 4.93 2.28
N GLU A 211 22.22 5.28 1.89
CA GLU A 211 22.52 6.61 1.34
C GLU A 211 21.79 6.89 0.02
N VAL A 212 21.76 5.91 -0.89
CA VAL A 212 21.01 6.04 -2.15
C VAL A 212 19.52 6.17 -1.87
N ALA A 213 19.00 5.44 -0.88
CA ALA A 213 17.59 5.52 -0.50
C ALA A 213 17.22 6.89 0.09
N ASP A 214 18.04 7.46 0.97
CA ASP A 214 17.86 8.83 1.48
C ASP A 214 17.82 9.84 0.33
N ARG A 215 18.81 9.78 -0.58
CA ARG A 215 18.87 10.67 -1.74
C ARG A 215 17.66 10.52 -2.68
N ILE A 216 17.19 9.30 -2.91
CA ILE A 216 16.01 9.04 -3.72
C ILE A 216 14.77 9.65 -3.07
N VAL A 217 14.57 9.41 -1.77
CA VAL A 217 13.41 9.94 -1.03
C VAL A 217 13.41 11.47 -1.05
N GLU A 218 14.55 12.11 -0.81
CA GLU A 218 14.69 13.56 -0.89
C GLU A 218 14.42 14.10 -2.30
N ALA A 219 15.03 13.51 -3.33
CA ALA A 219 14.86 13.96 -4.71
C ALA A 219 13.40 13.81 -5.19
N LEU A 220 12.71 12.74 -4.78
CA LEU A 220 11.33 12.51 -5.17
C LEU A 220 10.34 13.37 -4.37
N ALA A 221 10.71 13.86 -3.19
CA ALA A 221 9.91 14.79 -2.41
C ALA A 221 9.88 16.21 -3.00
N GLU A 222 10.78 16.58 -3.91
CA GLU A 222 10.75 17.89 -4.56
C GLU A 222 9.48 18.09 -5.42
N PRO A 223 8.94 19.32 -5.52
CA PRO A 223 7.76 19.60 -6.35
C PRO A 223 7.93 19.20 -7.82
N TYR A 224 6.90 18.61 -8.40
CA TYR A 224 6.81 18.29 -9.82
C TYR A 224 6.04 19.36 -10.56
N TRP A 225 6.47 19.70 -11.77
CA TRP A 225 5.80 20.70 -12.61
C TRP A 225 5.12 20.00 -13.77
N VAL A 226 3.78 20.05 -13.79
CA VAL A 226 2.97 19.44 -14.85
C VAL A 226 1.93 20.45 -15.31
N GLU A 227 2.00 20.84 -16.59
CA GLU A 227 1.07 21.80 -17.21
C GLU A 227 1.02 23.19 -16.54
N GLY A 228 2.09 23.58 -15.84
CA GLY A 228 2.20 24.87 -15.15
C GLY A 228 1.76 24.85 -13.69
N GLU A 229 1.23 23.73 -13.20
CA GLU A 229 0.89 23.50 -11.80
C GLU A 229 2.01 22.77 -11.07
N SER A 230 2.20 23.10 -9.78
CA SER A 230 3.17 22.42 -8.91
C SER A 230 2.49 21.35 -8.05
N LEU A 231 3.00 20.13 -8.08
CA LEU A 231 2.45 18.98 -7.36
C LEU A 231 3.49 18.37 -6.43
N MET A 232 3.06 17.96 -5.24
CA MET A 232 3.89 17.20 -4.30
C MET A 232 3.45 15.75 -4.32
N LEU A 233 4.41 14.83 -4.47
CA LEU A 233 4.17 13.40 -4.46
C LEU A 233 5.03 12.72 -3.41
N GLY A 234 4.41 11.80 -2.68
CA GLY A 234 5.12 10.91 -1.78
C GLY A 234 5.75 9.75 -2.53
N CYS A 235 6.75 9.13 -1.91
CA CYS A 235 7.21 7.81 -2.31
C CYS A 235 7.50 6.95 -1.10
N SER A 236 7.20 5.66 -1.24
CA SER A 236 7.50 4.63 -0.27
C SER A 236 8.51 3.66 -0.88
N LEU A 237 9.69 3.51 -0.25
CA LEU A 237 10.77 2.66 -0.75
C LEU A 237 11.07 1.51 0.22
N GLY A 238 11.01 0.28 -0.26
CA GLY A 238 11.41 -0.92 0.49
C GLY A 238 12.73 -1.47 -0.01
N LEU A 239 13.65 -1.77 0.90
CA LEU A 239 14.96 -2.34 0.57
C LEU A 239 15.07 -3.77 1.09
N ALA A 240 15.63 -4.70 0.30
CA ALA A 240 15.92 -6.07 0.74
C ALA A 240 17.34 -6.47 0.32
N ARG A 241 18.12 -6.94 1.30
CA ARG A 241 19.49 -7.43 1.05
C ARG A 241 19.42 -8.83 0.43
N VAL A 242 20.28 -9.09 -0.54
CA VAL A 242 20.48 -10.44 -1.07
C VAL A 242 21.14 -11.30 0.00
N SER A 243 20.57 -12.47 0.28
CA SER A 243 21.11 -13.46 1.20
C SER A 243 21.47 -14.76 0.47
N GLU A 244 22.26 -15.61 1.12
CA GLU A 244 22.69 -16.90 0.58
C GLU A 244 21.50 -17.74 0.07
N GLY A 245 21.60 -18.26 -1.16
CA GLY A 245 20.57 -19.10 -1.79
C GLY A 245 19.22 -18.43 -2.09
N ILE A 246 19.06 -17.10 -1.93
CA ILE A 246 17.79 -16.43 -2.21
C ILE A 246 17.48 -16.39 -3.71
N LYS A 247 16.23 -16.68 -4.08
CA LYS A 247 15.74 -16.58 -5.47
C LYS A 247 15.17 -15.19 -5.74
N ALA A 248 15.06 -14.84 -7.02
CA ALA A 248 14.51 -13.57 -7.48
C ALA A 248 13.10 -13.26 -6.91
N ASP A 249 12.17 -14.23 -6.93
CA ASP A 249 10.79 -14.00 -6.47
C ASP A 249 10.71 -13.74 -4.95
N PRO A 250 11.33 -14.55 -4.07
CA PRO A 250 11.41 -14.23 -2.64
C PRO A 250 12.05 -12.87 -2.33
N LEU A 251 13.12 -12.50 -3.04
CA LEU A 251 13.79 -11.21 -2.83
C LEU A 251 12.89 -10.03 -3.21
N LEU A 252 12.24 -10.10 -4.37
CA LEU A 252 11.22 -9.13 -4.81
C LEU A 252 10.09 -9.00 -3.78
N TRP A 253 9.64 -10.13 -3.25
CA TRP A 253 8.62 -10.18 -2.23
C TRP A 253 9.07 -9.52 -0.91
N HIS A 254 10.31 -9.75 -0.47
CA HIS A 254 10.87 -9.10 0.72
C HIS A 254 10.95 -7.58 0.56
N ALA A 255 11.45 -7.09 -0.58
CA ALA A 255 11.51 -5.66 -0.87
C ALA A 255 10.09 -5.04 -0.90
N GLN A 256 9.11 -5.75 -1.47
CA GLN A 256 7.72 -5.30 -1.48
C GLN A 256 7.11 -5.22 -0.06
N ILE A 257 7.41 -6.17 0.83
CA ILE A 257 6.98 -6.11 2.24
C ILE A 257 7.56 -4.86 2.91
N ALA A 258 8.86 -4.63 2.74
CA ALA A 258 9.53 -3.46 3.31
C ALA A 258 8.93 -2.14 2.78
N MET A 259 8.57 -2.10 1.49
CA MET A 259 7.92 -0.93 0.89
C MET A 259 6.56 -0.66 1.55
N ARG A 260 5.76 -1.71 1.78
CA ARG A 260 4.48 -1.56 2.49
C ARG A 260 4.66 -1.06 3.92
N GLN A 261 5.74 -1.47 4.60
CA GLN A 261 6.08 -0.95 5.92
C GLN A 261 6.46 0.54 5.86
N ALA A 262 7.19 0.96 4.83
CA ALA A 262 7.46 2.38 4.58
C ALA A 262 6.15 3.15 4.34
N LYS A 263 5.22 2.57 3.58
CA LYS A 263 3.91 3.18 3.26
C LYS A 263 2.97 3.35 4.46
N ALA A 264 3.11 2.50 5.48
CA ALA A 264 2.37 2.64 6.73
C ALA A 264 2.89 3.82 7.58
N ARG A 265 4.13 4.28 7.36
CA ARG A 265 4.68 5.46 8.00
C ARG A 265 4.21 6.71 7.25
N GLN A 266 3.93 7.79 7.97
CA GLN A 266 3.53 9.05 7.32
C GLN A 266 4.76 9.72 6.68
N GLY A 267 4.64 10.11 5.41
CA GLY A 267 5.64 10.88 4.67
C GLY A 267 6.44 10.07 3.65
N CYS A 268 7.31 10.74 2.88
CA CYS A 268 8.25 10.07 1.98
C CYS A 268 9.33 9.39 2.81
N THR A 269 9.44 8.06 2.76
CA THR A 269 10.42 7.33 3.57
C THR A 269 10.81 6.01 2.96
N TRP A 270 11.81 5.37 3.55
CA TRP A 270 12.25 4.04 3.17
C TRP A 270 12.34 3.11 4.39
N CYS A 271 12.25 1.81 4.16
CA CYS A 271 12.41 0.78 5.18
C CYS A 271 13.24 -0.39 4.63
N PHE A 272 14.09 -0.95 5.48
CA PHE A 272 14.74 -2.23 5.20
C PHE A 272 13.84 -3.40 5.59
N TYR A 273 13.87 -4.45 4.78
CA TYR A 273 13.28 -5.73 5.11
C TYR A 273 14.01 -6.32 6.31
N ASP A 274 13.28 -6.42 7.43
CA ASP A 274 13.69 -7.16 8.61
C ASP A 274 12.74 -8.35 8.76
N GLU A 275 13.28 -9.56 8.86
CA GLU A 275 12.52 -10.80 9.00
C GLU A 275 11.71 -10.83 10.30
N GLN A 276 12.18 -10.18 11.38
CA GLN A 276 11.47 -10.07 12.65
C GLN A 276 10.27 -9.12 12.53
N VAL A 277 10.42 -8.01 11.80
CA VAL A 277 9.34 -7.03 11.53
C VAL A 277 8.36 -7.55 10.45
N SER A 278 8.82 -8.42 9.55
CA SER A 278 8.01 -8.96 8.45
C SER A 278 7.08 -10.11 8.86
N ARG A 279 7.35 -10.78 9.98
CA ARG A 279 6.36 -11.66 10.62
C ARG A 279 5.10 -10.88 11.03
N SER A 280 5.24 -9.61 11.41
CA SER A 280 4.13 -8.69 11.70
C SER A 280 3.33 -8.33 10.44
N ALA A 281 3.98 -8.18 9.29
CA ALA A 281 3.32 -7.84 8.02
C ALA A 281 2.58 -9.03 7.37
N ARG A 282 3.12 -10.26 7.47
CA ARG A 282 2.34 -11.48 7.14
C ARG A 282 1.10 -11.60 8.02
N SER A 283 1.26 -11.29 9.31
CA SER A 283 0.16 -11.26 10.26
C SER A 283 -0.94 -10.25 9.86
N LEU A 284 -0.64 -9.10 9.24
CA LEU A 284 -1.69 -8.13 8.85
C LEU A 284 -2.58 -8.63 7.70
N ALA A 285 -2.02 -9.22 6.65
CA ALA A 285 -2.82 -9.75 5.55
C ALA A 285 -3.63 -10.99 5.96
N ASP A 286 -3.04 -11.85 6.78
CA ASP A 286 -3.74 -13.00 7.36
C ASP A 286 -4.84 -12.54 8.33
N GLN A 287 -4.57 -11.55 9.18
CA GLN A 287 -5.56 -10.93 10.09
C GLN A 287 -6.68 -10.22 9.32
N GLU A 288 -6.39 -9.57 8.19
CA GLU A 288 -7.41 -8.98 7.33
C GLU A 288 -8.32 -10.08 6.76
N GLY A 289 -7.73 -11.17 6.27
CA GLY A 289 -8.46 -12.35 5.80
C GLY A 289 -9.30 -13.00 6.91
N GLU A 290 -8.77 -13.08 8.12
CA GLU A 290 -9.44 -13.55 9.33
C GLU A 290 -10.63 -12.64 9.70
N LEU A 291 -10.45 -11.32 9.77
CA LEU A 291 -11.53 -10.38 10.11
C LEU A 291 -12.64 -10.38 9.05
N ARG A 292 -12.29 -10.46 7.75
CA ARG A 292 -13.28 -10.67 6.67
C ARG A 292 -14.08 -11.95 6.87
N ARG A 293 -13.47 -13.03 7.37
CA ARG A 293 -14.17 -14.29 7.68
C ARG A 293 -15.03 -14.13 8.93
N ALA A 294 -14.52 -13.47 9.97
CA ALA A 294 -15.22 -13.23 11.23
C ALA A 294 -16.54 -12.49 11.02
N LEU A 295 -16.53 -11.43 10.18
CA LEU A 295 -17.73 -10.68 9.78
C LEU A 295 -18.82 -11.56 9.13
N ARG A 296 -18.45 -12.66 8.46
CA ARG A 296 -19.40 -13.59 7.82
C ARG A 296 -19.78 -14.77 8.71
N ARG A 297 -18.92 -15.17 9.65
CA ARG A 297 -19.06 -16.40 10.45
C ARG A 297 -19.67 -16.17 11.83
N GLY A 298 -20.01 -14.93 12.18
CA GLY A 298 -20.59 -14.62 13.49
C GLY A 298 -19.57 -14.76 14.63
N GLU A 299 -18.29 -14.50 14.36
CA GLU A 299 -17.21 -14.54 15.35
C GLU A 299 -17.06 -13.20 16.08
N LEU A 300 -17.93 -12.23 15.79
CA LEU A 300 -17.96 -10.93 16.45
C LEU A 300 -19.13 -10.89 17.44
N GLU A 301 -18.91 -10.25 18.58
CA GLU A 301 -19.95 -9.97 19.58
C GLU A 301 -19.81 -8.56 20.13
N LEU A 302 -20.86 -8.06 20.77
CA LEU A 302 -20.84 -6.77 21.46
C LEU A 302 -20.85 -7.02 22.96
N HIS A 303 -19.92 -6.36 23.65
CA HIS A 303 -19.97 -6.16 25.09
C HIS A 303 -20.45 -4.73 25.34
N TYR A 304 -21.10 -4.52 26.48
CA TYR A 304 -21.73 -3.26 26.82
C TYR A 304 -21.16 -2.74 28.13
N GLN A 305 -20.67 -1.51 28.12
CA GLN A 305 -20.23 -0.86 29.34
C GLN A 305 -21.29 0.13 29.82
N PRO A 306 -21.83 -0.03 31.04
CA PRO A 306 -22.88 0.84 31.54
C PRO A 306 -22.35 2.21 32.01
N ARG A 307 -23.13 3.25 31.72
CA ARG A 307 -22.92 4.65 32.15
C ARG A 307 -23.87 4.99 33.29
N LEU A 308 -23.31 5.38 34.42
CA LEU A 308 -24.05 5.72 35.64
C LEU A 308 -24.29 7.24 35.71
N CYS A 309 -25.53 7.66 35.92
CA CYS A 309 -25.85 9.03 36.25
C CYS A 309 -25.58 9.30 37.74
N LEU A 310 -24.78 10.33 38.03
CA LEU A 310 -24.33 10.63 39.39
C LEU A 310 -25.44 11.17 40.31
N ASP A 311 -26.45 11.81 39.72
CA ASP A 311 -27.59 12.39 40.44
C ASP A 311 -28.65 11.34 40.78
N SER A 312 -29.03 10.51 39.80
CA SER A 312 -30.07 9.50 39.97
C SER A 312 -29.55 8.18 40.53
N GLY A 313 -28.24 7.93 40.43
CA GLY A 313 -27.63 6.64 40.74
C GLY A 313 -28.09 5.51 39.83
N ARG A 314 -28.65 5.82 38.65
CA ARG A 314 -29.16 4.83 37.69
C ARG A 314 -28.31 4.77 36.43
N ILE A 315 -28.34 3.63 35.76
CA ILE A 315 -27.76 3.47 34.44
C ILE A 315 -28.62 4.21 33.41
N VAL A 316 -28.01 5.14 32.67
CA VAL A 316 -28.68 6.00 31.68
C VAL A 316 -28.20 5.74 30.25
N GLY A 317 -27.09 5.03 30.08
CA GLY A 317 -26.61 4.64 28.76
C GLY A 317 -25.66 3.45 28.80
N LEU A 318 -25.35 2.94 27.62
CA LEU A 318 -24.51 1.79 27.38
C LEU A 318 -23.57 2.12 26.22
N GLU A 319 -22.28 1.89 26.40
CA GLU A 319 -21.32 1.94 25.29
C GLU A 319 -21.18 0.55 24.68
N ALA A 320 -21.48 0.44 23.38
CA ALA A 320 -21.34 -0.78 22.61
C ALA A 320 -19.88 -0.97 22.16
N LEU A 321 -19.23 -1.95 22.77
CA LEU A 321 -17.82 -2.26 22.57
C LEU A 321 -17.68 -3.57 21.82
N VAL A 322 -17.18 -3.50 20.58
CA VAL A 322 -16.98 -4.70 19.77
C VAL A 322 -15.90 -5.61 20.34
N ARG A 323 -16.13 -6.91 20.26
CA ARG A 323 -15.20 -7.97 20.62
C ARG A 323 -15.12 -8.99 19.51
N TRP A 324 -13.94 -9.58 19.35
CA TRP A 324 -13.73 -10.65 18.37
C TRP A 324 -13.38 -11.95 19.07
N LEU A 325 -14.28 -12.94 18.96
CA LEU A 325 -14.06 -14.31 19.39
C LEU A 325 -13.18 -15.05 18.38
N HIS A 326 -11.86 -14.83 18.47
CA HIS A 326 -10.91 -15.46 17.56
C HIS A 326 -10.73 -16.95 17.93
N PRO A 327 -10.84 -17.89 16.97
CA PRO A 327 -10.81 -19.33 17.25
C PRO A 327 -9.50 -19.79 17.91
N GLU A 328 -8.36 -19.16 17.57
CA GLU A 328 -7.05 -19.51 18.14
C GLU A 328 -6.60 -18.59 19.28
N ARG A 329 -7.05 -17.33 19.33
CA ARG A 329 -6.51 -16.30 20.23
C ARG A 329 -7.48 -15.94 21.36
N GLY A 330 -8.67 -16.51 21.37
CA GLY A 330 -9.72 -16.20 22.34
C GLY A 330 -10.37 -14.84 22.07
N LEU A 331 -10.89 -14.22 23.13
CA LEU A 331 -11.59 -12.94 23.05
C LEU A 331 -10.60 -11.79 22.88
N LEU A 332 -10.63 -11.13 21.72
CA LEU A 332 -9.82 -9.96 21.39
C LEU A 332 -10.63 -8.67 21.59
N GLY A 333 -9.99 -7.68 22.22
CA GLY A 333 -10.50 -6.32 22.35
C GLY A 333 -10.27 -5.47 21.10
N PRO A 334 -10.90 -4.29 21.02
CA PRO A 334 -10.86 -3.41 19.84
C PRO A 334 -9.43 -2.98 19.47
N ASP A 335 -8.58 -2.68 20.46
CA ASP A 335 -7.19 -2.26 20.25
C ASP A 335 -6.37 -3.27 19.41
N ALA A 336 -6.76 -4.55 19.41
CA ALA A 336 -6.06 -5.60 18.69
C ALA A 336 -6.37 -5.64 17.18
N PHE A 337 -7.51 -5.11 16.73
CA PHE A 337 -7.96 -5.26 15.33
C PHE A 337 -8.56 -4.01 14.69
N ILE A 338 -9.01 -3.01 15.46
CA ILE A 338 -9.56 -1.76 14.92
C ILE A 338 -8.54 -0.99 14.08
N PRO A 339 -7.27 -0.80 14.50
CA PRO A 339 -6.28 -0.10 13.66
C PRO A 339 -6.10 -0.77 12.29
N MET A 340 -6.04 -2.11 12.26
CA MET A 340 -5.96 -2.88 11.01
C MET A 340 -7.24 -2.78 10.17
N ALA A 341 -8.42 -2.78 10.81
CA ALA A 341 -9.69 -2.61 10.12
C ALA A 341 -9.79 -1.22 9.48
N GLU A 342 -9.28 -0.19 10.14
CA GLU A 342 -9.19 1.16 9.60
C GLU A 342 -8.27 1.20 8.40
N GLU A 343 -7.04 0.70 8.50
CA GLU A 343 -6.07 0.68 7.39
C GLU A 343 -6.62 -0.03 6.15
N SER A 344 -7.14 -1.25 6.33
CA SER A 344 -7.70 -2.10 5.26
C SER A 344 -9.05 -1.64 4.71
N GLY A 345 -9.72 -0.70 5.37
CA GLY A 345 -11.08 -0.25 5.02
C GLY A 345 -12.20 -1.20 5.47
N LEU A 346 -11.87 -2.28 6.20
CA LEU A 346 -12.87 -3.16 6.83
C LEU A 346 -13.63 -2.50 7.98
N ILE A 347 -13.20 -1.33 8.45
CA ILE A 347 -13.90 -0.56 9.47
C ILE A 347 -15.33 -0.18 9.04
N VAL A 348 -15.56 0.04 7.74
CA VAL A 348 -16.89 0.36 7.21
C VAL A 348 -17.88 -0.81 7.34
N PRO A 349 -17.61 -2.01 6.77
CA PRO A 349 -18.50 -3.16 6.96
C PRO A 349 -18.58 -3.61 8.43
N LEU A 350 -17.50 -3.49 9.20
CA LEU A 350 -17.51 -3.76 10.64
C LEU A 350 -18.46 -2.81 11.37
N GLY A 351 -18.37 -1.52 11.10
CA GLY A 351 -19.22 -0.51 11.72
C GLY A 351 -20.71 -0.71 11.42
N TYR A 352 -21.07 -1.06 10.18
CA TYR A 352 -22.47 -1.43 9.87
C TYR A 352 -22.94 -2.66 10.62
N TRP A 353 -22.07 -3.66 10.79
CA TRP A 353 -22.38 -4.84 11.60
C TRP A 353 -22.62 -4.45 13.07
N VAL A 354 -21.76 -3.59 13.64
CA VAL A 354 -21.90 -3.07 15.01
C VAL A 354 -23.20 -2.32 15.18
N ILE A 355 -23.53 -1.37 14.28
CA ILE A 355 -24.78 -0.59 14.33
C ILE A 355 -26.00 -1.51 14.29
N ALA A 356 -26.05 -2.44 13.33
CA ALA A 356 -27.18 -3.34 13.18
C ALA A 356 -27.36 -4.25 14.41
N ARG A 357 -26.26 -4.70 15.03
CA ARG A 357 -26.28 -5.51 16.24
C ARG A 357 -26.71 -4.70 17.46
N ALA A 358 -26.13 -3.51 17.65
CA ALA A 358 -26.45 -2.62 18.76
C ALA A 358 -27.92 -2.18 18.74
N LEU A 359 -28.48 -1.85 17.57
CA LEU A 359 -29.91 -1.54 17.44
C LEU A 359 -30.79 -2.74 17.81
N ARG A 360 -30.45 -3.95 17.37
CA ARG A 360 -31.18 -5.16 17.78
C ARG A 360 -31.15 -5.38 19.29
N ASP A 361 -29.99 -5.20 19.90
CA ASP A 361 -29.81 -5.41 21.33
C ASP A 361 -30.53 -4.29 22.13
N LEU A 362 -30.55 -3.06 21.63
CA LEU A 362 -31.35 -1.95 22.17
C LEU A 362 -32.86 -2.24 22.11
N GLN A 363 -33.38 -2.73 20.97
CA GLN A 363 -34.77 -3.18 20.85
C GLN A 363 -35.11 -4.23 21.92
N SER A 364 -34.23 -5.21 22.10
CA SER A 364 -34.43 -6.28 23.09
C SER A 364 -34.44 -5.74 24.53
N LEU A 365 -33.62 -4.71 24.81
CA LEU A 365 -33.58 -4.05 26.12
C LEU A 365 -34.85 -3.21 26.38
N HIS A 366 -35.37 -2.52 25.37
CA HIS A 366 -36.65 -1.79 25.46
C HIS A 366 -37.81 -2.76 25.70
N GLU A 367 -37.88 -3.88 24.97
CA GLU A 367 -38.87 -4.93 25.22
C GLU A 367 -38.77 -5.52 26.65
N GLY A 368 -37.58 -5.50 27.24
CA GLY A 368 -37.31 -5.85 28.64
C GLY A 368 -37.67 -4.77 29.68
N GLY A 369 -38.28 -3.66 29.25
CA GLY A 369 -38.70 -2.55 30.11
C GLY A 369 -37.57 -1.59 30.47
N ALA A 370 -36.59 -1.40 29.59
CA ALA A 370 -35.51 -0.43 29.74
C ALA A 370 -35.60 0.71 28.72
N ASP A 371 -36.78 1.33 28.66
CA ASP A 371 -37.22 2.28 27.62
C ASP A 371 -36.45 3.61 27.55
N SER A 372 -35.50 3.85 28.46
CA SER A 372 -34.77 5.12 28.59
C SER A 372 -33.26 4.90 28.69
N LEU A 373 -32.69 4.21 27.71
CA LEU A 373 -31.25 3.95 27.63
C LEU A 373 -30.67 4.48 26.33
N HIS A 374 -29.63 5.30 26.45
CA HIS A 374 -28.82 5.67 25.29
C HIS A 374 -27.85 4.54 24.92
N MET A 375 -27.83 4.15 23.65
CA MET A 375 -26.87 3.22 23.08
C MET A 375 -25.79 4.01 22.33
N ALA A 376 -24.61 4.08 22.92
CA ALA A 376 -23.47 4.75 22.33
C ALA A 376 -22.65 3.80 21.45
N ILE A 377 -22.30 4.24 20.25
CA ILE A 377 -21.55 3.48 19.25
C ILE A 377 -20.41 4.32 18.71
N ASN A 378 -19.19 3.79 18.80
CA ASN A 378 -18.01 4.40 18.21
C ASN A 378 -18.09 4.41 16.67
N LEU A 379 -17.91 5.59 16.08
CA LEU A 379 -17.93 5.77 14.63
C LEU A 379 -16.58 6.29 14.11
N SER A 380 -15.98 5.53 13.20
CA SER A 380 -14.72 5.95 12.57
C SER A 380 -14.92 7.06 11.55
N PHE A 381 -13.88 7.85 11.33
CA PHE A 381 -13.86 8.90 10.30
C PHE A 381 -14.19 8.36 8.90
N ARG A 382 -13.69 7.17 8.54
CA ARG A 382 -13.94 6.57 7.22
C ARG A 382 -15.41 6.25 6.97
N GLN A 383 -16.19 5.98 8.02
CA GLN A 383 -17.63 5.73 7.89
C GLN A 383 -18.42 7.02 7.60
N PHE A 384 -18.00 8.17 8.12
CA PHE A 384 -18.62 9.46 7.78
C PHE A 384 -18.45 9.84 6.31
N GLN A 385 -17.40 9.33 5.66
CA GLN A 385 -17.18 9.52 4.23
C GLN A 385 -18.04 8.59 3.37
N ASP A 386 -18.65 7.56 3.96
CA ASP A 386 -19.50 6.64 3.22
C ASP A 386 -20.89 7.25 2.98
N SER A 387 -21.19 7.51 1.72
CA SER A 387 -22.51 7.96 1.26
C SER A 387 -23.67 7.04 1.66
N GLN A 388 -23.39 5.78 2.00
CA GLN A 388 -24.40 4.79 2.40
C GLN A 388 -24.76 4.84 3.89
N LEU A 389 -24.05 5.62 4.71
CA LEU A 389 -24.27 5.64 6.16
C LEU A 389 -25.69 6.07 6.52
N LEU A 390 -26.12 7.23 6.03
CA LEU A 390 -27.43 7.80 6.33
C LEU A 390 -28.59 6.94 5.78
N PRO A 391 -28.59 6.48 4.50
CA PRO A 391 -29.63 5.57 4.01
C PRO A 391 -29.69 4.24 4.78
N THR A 392 -28.53 3.67 5.13
CA THR A 392 -28.48 2.40 5.85
C THR A 392 -29.00 2.54 7.26
N LEU A 393 -28.65 3.63 7.94
CA LEU A 393 -29.11 3.89 9.30
C LEU A 393 -30.63 4.09 9.34
N ASN A 394 -31.19 4.91 8.44
CA ASN A 394 -32.64 5.10 8.33
C ASN A 394 -33.36 3.77 8.18
N ARG A 395 -32.91 2.93 7.25
CA ARG A 395 -33.49 1.60 7.04
C ARG A 395 -33.43 0.74 8.30
N LEU A 396 -32.28 0.71 9.00
CA LEU A 396 -32.11 -0.10 10.21
C LEU A 396 -32.99 0.39 11.38
N ILE A 397 -33.16 1.70 11.51
CA ILE A 397 -34.02 2.33 12.52
C ILE A 397 -35.49 2.00 12.21
N GLU A 398 -35.94 2.22 10.98
CA GLU A 398 -37.32 1.93 10.54
C GLU A 398 -37.66 0.43 10.67
N GLU A 399 -36.73 -0.47 10.31
CA GLU A 399 -36.92 -1.91 10.43
C GLU A 399 -37.07 -2.38 11.89
N ARG A 400 -36.62 -1.58 12.86
CA ARG A 400 -36.57 -1.95 14.28
C ARG A 400 -37.52 -1.14 15.17
N ASP A 401 -38.17 -0.12 14.62
CA ASP A 401 -39.07 0.79 15.34
C ASP A 401 -38.39 1.41 16.59
N ILE A 402 -37.13 1.83 16.43
CA ILE A 402 -36.35 2.48 17.48
C ILE A 402 -36.42 3.98 17.30
N ASP A 403 -36.70 4.73 18.38
CA ASP A 403 -36.55 6.18 18.34
C ASP A 403 -35.04 6.55 18.20
N PRO A 404 -34.63 7.26 17.14
CA PRO A 404 -33.25 7.69 16.91
C PRO A 404 -32.62 8.43 18.09
N HIS A 405 -33.43 9.06 18.94
CA HIS A 405 -32.99 9.79 20.12
C HIS A 405 -32.21 8.94 21.14
N TRP A 406 -32.45 7.63 21.14
CA TRP A 406 -31.72 6.68 21.99
C TRP A 406 -30.40 6.22 21.38
N LEU A 407 -30.12 6.57 20.12
CA LEU A 407 -28.84 6.28 19.49
C LEU A 407 -27.88 7.45 19.71
N GLU A 408 -26.67 7.13 20.12
CA GLU A 408 -25.58 8.08 20.30
C GLU A 408 -24.36 7.60 19.49
N PHE A 409 -23.77 8.48 18.69
CA PHE A 409 -22.51 8.20 18.01
C PHE A 409 -21.36 8.93 18.69
N GLU A 410 -20.32 8.16 19.01
CA GLU A 410 -19.07 8.62 19.61
C GLU A 410 -18.04 8.87 18.51
N LEU A 411 -17.40 10.03 18.56
CA LEU A 411 -16.34 10.41 17.63
C LEU A 411 -15.13 10.95 18.39
N THR A 412 -13.94 10.53 17.97
CA THR A 412 -12.71 11.12 18.52
C THR A 412 -12.50 12.55 18.02
N GLU A 413 -11.84 13.36 18.83
CA GLU A 413 -11.45 14.73 18.51
C GLU A 413 -10.72 14.85 17.16
N THR A 414 -9.82 13.90 16.86
CA THR A 414 -9.03 13.90 15.62
C THR A 414 -9.87 13.59 14.38
N ALA A 415 -10.90 12.75 14.51
CA ALA A 415 -11.81 12.41 13.42
C ALA A 415 -12.63 13.64 12.98
N VAL A 416 -13.08 14.43 13.94
CA VAL A 416 -13.86 15.65 13.70
C VAL A 416 -13.02 16.74 13.00
N MET A 417 -11.74 16.89 13.37
CA MET A 417 -10.88 17.96 12.86
C MET A 417 -10.37 17.70 11.43
N ARG A 418 -10.28 16.44 10.99
CA ARG A 418 -9.81 16.07 9.65
C ARG A 418 -10.91 16.32 8.60
N ARG A 419 -11.00 17.54 8.05
CA ARG A 419 -11.93 17.97 6.98
C ARG A 419 -13.38 18.18 7.45
N SER A 420 -13.57 19.29 8.17
CA SER A 420 -14.79 19.65 8.90
C SER A 420 -16.09 19.67 8.08
N GLU A 421 -16.10 20.13 6.82
CA GLU A 421 -17.37 20.40 6.12
C GLU A 421 -18.19 19.13 5.79
N GLN A 422 -17.55 18.05 5.33
CA GLN A 422 -18.26 16.82 4.99
C GLN A 422 -18.78 16.10 6.23
N VAL A 423 -17.95 16.00 7.28
CA VAL A 423 -18.33 15.41 8.57
C VAL A 423 -19.45 16.20 9.20
N GLN A 424 -19.35 17.54 9.22
CA GLN A 424 -20.39 18.41 9.76
C GLN A 424 -21.72 18.28 9.01
N SER A 425 -21.69 18.20 7.68
CA SER A 425 -22.90 17.96 6.87
C SER A 425 -23.56 16.61 7.21
N ALA A 426 -22.77 15.55 7.32
CA ALA A 426 -23.27 14.22 7.71
C ALA A 426 -23.82 14.20 9.13
N MET A 427 -23.12 14.84 10.09
CA MET A 427 -23.60 14.98 11.47
C MET A 427 -24.88 15.79 11.56
N HIS A 428 -25.04 16.86 10.77
CA HIS A 428 -26.31 17.59 10.72
C HIS A 428 -27.44 16.73 10.15
N ALA A 429 -27.22 16.02 9.04
CA ALA A 429 -28.24 15.15 8.46
C ALA A 429 -28.66 14.01 9.41
N LEU A 430 -27.70 13.44 10.16
CA LEU A 430 -27.98 12.44 11.19
C LEU A 430 -28.64 13.05 12.43
N GLY A 431 -28.29 14.29 12.79
CA GLY A 431 -28.92 15.03 13.87
C GLY A 431 -30.37 15.41 13.56
N GLU A 432 -30.71 15.69 12.29
CA GLU A 432 -32.09 15.89 11.83
C GLU A 432 -32.94 14.62 11.96
N LEU A 433 -32.33 13.43 11.92
CA LEU A 433 -33.02 12.18 12.25
C LEU A 433 -33.29 12.03 13.75
N GLY A 434 -32.61 12.80 14.60
CA GLY A 434 -32.73 12.76 16.05
C GLY A 434 -31.60 12.02 16.76
N VAL A 435 -30.57 11.57 16.04
CA VAL A 435 -29.40 10.89 16.62
C VAL A 435 -28.54 11.88 17.42
N ARG A 436 -28.05 11.44 18.57
CA ARG A 436 -27.15 12.23 19.42
C ARG A 436 -25.69 11.99 19.06
N PHE A 437 -24.84 12.99 19.34
CA PHE A 437 -23.40 12.89 19.15
C PHE A 437 -22.65 13.22 20.43
N SER A 438 -21.64 12.42 20.71
CA SER A 438 -20.69 12.63 21.79
C SER A 438 -19.27 12.73 21.25
N LEU A 439 -18.50 13.63 21.85
CA LEU A 439 -17.09 13.79 21.55
C LEU A 439 -16.28 12.95 22.53
N ASP A 440 -15.51 12.02 21.99
CA ASP A 440 -14.67 11.08 22.71
C ASP A 440 -13.19 11.53 22.74
N ASP A 441 -12.43 11.00 23.70
CA ASP A 441 -11.02 11.27 23.94
C ASP A 441 -10.66 12.77 24.15
N PHE A 442 -11.58 13.57 24.71
CA PHE A 442 -11.41 15.02 24.79
C PHE A 442 -10.17 15.42 25.60
N GLY A 443 -9.33 16.27 25.00
CA GLY A 443 -8.12 16.83 25.61
C GLY A 443 -6.83 16.12 25.21
N THR A 444 -6.92 15.07 24.39
CA THR A 444 -5.74 14.39 23.83
C THR A 444 -5.30 14.98 22.48
N GLY A 445 -6.14 15.82 21.85
CA GLY A 445 -5.86 16.49 20.57
C GLY A 445 -5.71 18.02 20.65
N PHE A 446 -5.56 18.66 19.47
CA PHE A 446 -5.50 20.11 19.31
C PHE A 446 -6.85 20.66 18.82
N SER A 447 -7.83 20.79 19.72
CA SER A 447 -9.13 21.39 19.38
C SER A 447 -9.02 22.90 19.22
N SER A 448 -9.50 23.41 18.08
CA SER A 448 -9.91 24.81 18.00
C SER A 448 -11.33 24.92 18.55
N PHE A 449 -11.49 25.63 19.67
CA PHE A 449 -12.77 25.83 20.37
C PHE A 449 -13.89 26.37 19.46
N VAL A 450 -13.52 27.10 18.41
CA VAL A 450 -14.45 27.62 17.41
C VAL A 450 -15.15 26.50 16.63
N HIS A 451 -14.47 25.37 16.41
CA HIS A 451 -15.06 24.24 15.70
C HIS A 451 -16.01 23.44 16.58
N LEU A 452 -15.71 23.29 17.88
CA LEU A 452 -16.58 22.55 18.81
C LEU A 452 -17.96 23.17 18.97
N SER A 453 -18.05 24.50 19.04
CA SER A 453 -19.33 25.20 19.17
C SER A 453 -20.21 25.13 17.91
N SER A 454 -19.66 24.74 16.77
CA SER A 454 -20.38 24.65 15.49
C SER A 454 -20.94 23.25 15.19
N LEU A 455 -20.63 22.26 16.02
CA LEU A 455 -21.03 20.87 15.82
C LEU A 455 -22.28 20.52 16.62
N PRO A 456 -23.15 19.64 16.12
CA PRO A 456 -24.35 19.19 16.83
C PRO A 456 -24.01 18.13 17.89
N ILE A 457 -23.01 18.40 18.74
CA ILE A 457 -22.65 17.54 19.87
C ILE A 457 -23.50 17.88 21.09
N THR A 458 -23.90 16.86 21.84
CA THR A 458 -24.69 17.02 23.07
C THR A 458 -23.92 16.63 24.31
N LEU A 459 -22.85 15.86 24.15
CA LEU A 459 -22.12 15.24 25.24
C LEU A 459 -20.61 15.25 24.96
N LEU A 460 -19.82 15.38 26.02
CA LEU A 460 -18.37 15.37 26.00
C LEU A 460 -17.86 14.30 26.97
N LYS A 461 -17.03 13.38 26.48
CA LYS A 461 -16.38 12.33 27.27
C LYS A 461 -14.96 12.77 27.64
N ILE A 462 -14.66 12.82 28.94
CA ILE A 462 -13.32 13.11 29.46
C ILE A 462 -12.53 11.80 29.50
N ASP A 463 -11.43 11.77 28.76
CA ASP A 463 -10.58 10.59 28.63
C ASP A 463 -10.05 10.09 29.99
N LYS A 464 -9.96 8.76 30.10
CA LYS A 464 -9.47 8.05 31.28
C LYS A 464 -8.06 8.48 31.71
N SER A 465 -7.21 8.94 30.79
CA SER A 465 -5.85 9.36 31.15
C SER A 465 -5.84 10.57 32.07
N PHE A 466 -6.85 11.46 32.00
CA PHE A 466 -7.00 12.58 32.92
C PHE A 466 -7.55 12.12 34.27
N VAL A 467 -8.58 11.27 34.26
CA VAL A 467 -9.26 10.76 35.47
C VAL A 467 -8.34 9.87 36.32
N ALA A 468 -7.56 8.98 35.71
CA ALA A 468 -6.70 8.01 36.39
C ALA A 468 -5.68 8.66 37.36
N GLY A 469 -5.30 9.92 37.15
CA GLY A 469 -4.31 10.62 37.97
C GLY A 469 -4.81 11.81 38.78
N MET A 470 -6.11 12.13 38.74
CA MET A 470 -6.62 13.38 39.31
C MET A 470 -6.56 13.44 40.84
N VAL A 471 -6.64 12.30 41.54
CA VAL A 471 -6.58 12.26 43.01
C VAL A 471 -5.18 12.60 43.53
N VAL A 472 -4.12 12.23 42.78
CA VAL A 472 -2.73 12.35 43.22
C VAL A 472 -2.04 13.59 42.65
N ARG A 473 -2.42 14.03 41.45
CA ARG A 473 -1.76 15.13 40.72
C ARG A 473 -2.67 16.37 40.67
N PRO A 474 -2.29 17.48 41.35
CA PRO A 474 -3.09 18.70 41.38
C PRO A 474 -3.34 19.30 39.97
N GLU A 475 -2.36 19.16 39.09
CA GLU A 475 -2.44 19.63 37.70
C GLU A 475 -3.56 18.90 36.92
N LYS A 476 -3.66 17.57 37.08
CA LYS A 476 -4.73 16.79 36.45
C LYS A 476 -6.10 17.11 37.03
N LEU A 477 -6.17 17.33 38.35
CA LEU A 477 -7.40 17.75 39.01
C LEU A 477 -7.93 19.07 38.43
N GLN A 478 -7.05 20.06 38.29
CA GLN A 478 -7.41 21.37 37.71
C GLN A 478 -7.82 21.26 36.24
N LEU A 479 -7.16 20.40 35.46
CA LEU A 479 -7.53 20.16 34.06
C LEU A 479 -8.93 19.56 33.95
N VAL A 480 -9.23 18.50 34.71
CA VAL A 480 -10.57 17.88 34.72
C VAL A 480 -11.63 18.92 35.12
N GLN A 481 -11.39 19.70 36.17
CA GLN A 481 -12.31 20.76 36.60
C GLN A 481 -12.54 21.81 35.50
N ALA A 482 -11.47 22.22 34.79
CA ALA A 482 -11.56 23.17 33.69
C ALA A 482 -12.34 22.59 32.49
N MET A 483 -12.12 21.31 32.16
CA MET A 483 -12.84 20.61 31.08
C MET A 483 -14.34 20.50 31.38
N VAL A 484 -14.71 20.11 32.61
CA VAL A 484 -16.11 20.06 33.07
C VAL A 484 -16.74 21.45 32.97
N GLY A 485 -16.06 22.49 33.48
CA GLY A 485 -16.55 23.87 33.40
C GLY A 485 -16.73 24.35 31.96
N LEU A 486 -15.82 24.00 31.05
CA LEU A 486 -15.94 24.32 29.63
C LEU A 486 -17.15 23.65 28.98
N ALA A 487 -17.34 22.35 29.21
CA ALA A 487 -18.46 21.61 28.66
C ALA A 487 -19.81 22.22 29.10
N HIS A 488 -19.95 22.57 30.38
CA HIS A 488 -21.13 23.26 30.89
C HIS A 488 -21.36 24.63 30.24
N ASN A 489 -20.29 25.40 30.00
CA ASN A 489 -20.40 26.69 29.31
C ASN A 489 -20.86 26.56 27.85
N LEU A 490 -20.61 25.40 27.23
CA LEU A 490 -21.09 25.06 25.89
C LEU A 490 -22.47 24.39 25.91
N GLY A 491 -23.07 24.17 27.09
CA GLY A 491 -24.34 23.47 27.24
C GLY A 491 -24.27 21.97 26.99
N LEU A 492 -23.09 21.36 27.11
CA LEU A 492 -22.84 19.94 26.89
C LEU A 492 -22.93 19.16 28.20
N GLU A 493 -23.47 17.95 28.13
CA GLU A 493 -23.36 16.96 29.21
C GLU A 493 -21.94 16.39 29.28
N VAL A 494 -21.50 15.99 30.47
CA VAL A 494 -20.16 15.43 30.68
C VAL A 494 -20.25 14.00 31.17
N VAL A 495 -19.51 13.12 30.49
CA VAL A 495 -19.19 11.76 30.95
C VAL A 495 -17.72 11.72 31.33
N ALA A 496 -17.39 11.24 32.52
CA ALA A 496 -16.01 10.95 32.89
C ALA A 496 -15.70 9.45 32.76
N GLU A 497 -14.66 9.12 32.01
CA GLU A 497 -14.27 7.73 31.75
C GLU A 497 -13.16 7.22 32.66
N GLY A 498 -13.06 5.90 32.79
CA GLY A 498 -12.01 5.25 33.58
C GLY A 498 -12.12 5.52 35.07
N VAL A 499 -13.33 5.70 35.60
CA VAL A 499 -13.55 5.81 37.05
C VAL A 499 -13.36 4.43 37.69
N GLU A 500 -12.36 4.32 38.57
CA GLU A 500 -11.95 3.09 39.24
C GLU A 500 -12.02 3.18 40.77
N SER A 501 -12.12 4.38 41.35
CA SER A 501 -12.14 4.60 42.81
C SER A 501 -13.29 5.50 43.28
N THR A 502 -13.74 5.29 44.52
CA THR A 502 -14.78 6.11 45.16
C THR A 502 -14.35 7.56 45.34
N GLU A 503 -13.07 7.81 45.60
CA GLU A 503 -12.51 9.16 45.70
C GLU A 503 -12.61 9.91 44.37
N GLN A 504 -12.37 9.22 43.25
CA GLN A 504 -12.55 9.79 41.92
C GLN A 504 -14.02 10.17 41.68
N LEU A 505 -14.93 9.28 42.04
CA LEU A 505 -16.39 9.50 41.93
C LEU A 505 -16.85 10.74 42.71
N GLU A 506 -16.37 10.90 43.95
CA GLU A 506 -16.71 12.04 44.80
C GLU A 506 -16.21 13.37 44.24
N LEU A 507 -14.97 13.41 43.73
CA LEU A 507 -14.42 14.60 43.09
C LEU A 507 -15.19 14.98 41.82
N LEU A 508 -15.52 14.00 40.98
CA LEU A 508 -16.30 14.24 39.76
C LEU A 508 -17.71 14.77 40.07
N ARG A 509 -18.34 14.26 41.14
CA ARG A 509 -19.61 14.79 41.65
C ARG A 509 -19.46 16.24 42.15
N GLN A 510 -18.37 16.57 42.83
CA GLN A 510 -18.10 17.96 43.26
C GLN A 510 -17.88 18.92 42.09
N PHE A 511 -17.32 18.44 40.97
CA PHE A 511 -17.15 19.23 39.76
C PHE A 511 -18.45 19.41 38.96
N GLY A 512 -19.52 18.70 39.32
CA GLY A 512 -20.80 18.76 38.64
C GLY A 512 -20.88 17.88 37.39
N THR A 513 -20.06 16.83 37.30
CA THR A 513 -20.15 15.84 36.22
C THR A 513 -21.50 15.12 36.29
N GLN A 514 -22.20 14.94 35.17
CA GLN A 514 -23.52 14.30 35.14
C GLN A 514 -23.43 12.78 35.12
N GLN A 515 -22.48 12.24 34.36
CA GLN A 515 -22.37 10.81 34.08
C GLN A 515 -20.95 10.29 34.29
N VAL A 516 -20.83 9.02 34.68
CA VAL A 516 -19.53 8.35 34.84
C VAL A 516 -19.54 6.96 34.23
N GLN A 517 -18.37 6.55 33.74
CA GLN A 517 -18.13 5.23 33.18
C GLN A 517 -16.76 4.73 33.66
N GLY A 518 -16.67 3.45 34.00
CA GLY A 518 -15.41 2.85 34.44
C GLY A 518 -15.61 1.57 35.23
N TYR A 519 -14.50 0.94 35.62
CA TYR A 519 -14.53 -0.37 36.29
C TYR A 519 -15.08 -0.31 37.72
N LEU A 520 -15.20 0.88 38.32
CA LEU A 520 -15.96 1.06 39.55
C LEU A 520 -17.45 0.73 39.36
N VAL A 521 -18.01 1.04 38.18
CA VAL A 521 -19.41 0.74 37.84
C VAL A 521 -19.52 -0.71 37.36
N SER A 522 -18.86 -1.03 36.25
CA SER A 522 -18.75 -2.38 35.72
C SER A 522 -17.68 -2.44 34.64
N GLN A 523 -17.10 -3.63 34.46
CA GLN A 523 -16.40 -3.96 33.22
C GLN A 523 -17.41 -4.07 32.06
N PRO A 524 -16.97 -4.02 30.79
CA PRO A 524 -17.83 -4.34 29.64
C PRO A 524 -18.39 -5.76 29.77
N LEU A 525 -19.71 -5.91 29.67
CA LEU A 525 -20.43 -7.17 29.87
C LEU A 525 -21.10 -7.66 28.58
N PRO A 526 -21.16 -8.97 28.32
CA PRO A 526 -22.08 -9.53 27.34
C PRO A 526 -23.54 -9.17 27.68
N LEU A 527 -24.42 -9.09 26.67
CA LEU A 527 -25.81 -8.68 26.84
C LEU A 527 -26.56 -9.45 27.96
N ALA A 528 -26.37 -10.76 28.05
CA ALA A 528 -27.06 -11.58 29.06
C ALA A 528 -26.64 -11.23 30.49
N GLU A 529 -25.35 -10.92 30.68
CA GLU A 529 -24.80 -10.50 31.98
C GLU A 529 -25.22 -9.06 32.30
N LEU A 530 -25.26 -8.18 31.28
CA LEU A 530 -25.76 -6.82 31.42
C LEU A 530 -27.22 -6.80 31.91
N VAL A 531 -28.11 -7.59 31.31
CA VAL A 531 -29.52 -7.65 31.71
C VAL A 531 -29.65 -8.09 33.18
N SER A 532 -28.83 -9.05 33.61
CA SER A 532 -28.78 -9.50 35.01
C SER A 532 -28.25 -8.40 35.94
N PHE A 533 -27.19 -7.71 35.55
CA PHE A 533 -26.61 -6.57 36.28
C PHE A 533 -27.62 -5.44 36.48
N MET A 534 -28.30 -5.02 35.40
CA MET A 534 -29.31 -3.97 35.44
C MET A 534 -30.54 -4.35 36.29
N SER A 535 -30.91 -5.62 36.29
CA SER A 535 -32.01 -6.13 37.12
C SER A 535 -31.65 -6.09 38.61
N ALA A 536 -30.43 -6.47 38.97
CA ALA A 536 -29.92 -6.40 40.34
C ALA A 536 -29.82 -4.96 40.85
N GLU A 537 -29.35 -4.03 40.01
CA GLU A 537 -29.31 -2.59 40.30
C GLU A 537 -30.71 -2.02 40.57
N ARG A 538 -31.71 -2.34 39.73
CA ARG A 538 -33.10 -1.91 39.95
C ARG A 538 -33.66 -2.39 41.29
N LEU A 539 -33.30 -3.62 41.70
CA LEU A 539 -33.67 -4.18 43.00
C LEU A 539 -32.96 -3.47 44.15
N ALA A 540 -31.66 -3.16 44.02
CA ALA A 540 -30.89 -2.45 45.04
C ALA A 540 -31.38 -0.99 45.23
N ALA A 541 -31.65 -0.28 44.14
CA ALA A 541 -32.18 1.08 44.17
C ALA A 541 -33.62 1.16 44.71
N GLY A 542 -34.42 0.11 44.52
CA GLY A 542 -35.79 0.01 45.06
C GLY A 542 -35.87 -0.27 46.57
N VAL A 543 -34.78 -0.72 47.20
CA VAL A 543 -34.70 -0.98 48.65
C VAL A 543 -34.13 0.24 49.41
N ALA A 544 -33.54 1.20 48.70
CA ALA A 544 -32.92 2.40 49.27
C ALA A 544 -33.84 3.64 49.36
N HIS A 545 -35.15 3.48 49.15
CA HIS A 545 -36.15 4.55 49.26
C HIS A 545 -37.13 4.38 50.42
#